data_AF-X1MF55-F1
#
_entry.id   AF-X1MF55-F1
#
_cell.length_a   1.000
_cell.length_b   1.000
_cell.length_c   1.000
_cell.angle_alpha   90.00
_cell.angle_beta   90.00
_cell.angle_gamma   90.00
#
_symmetry.space_group_name_H-M   'P 1'
#
loop_
_entity.id
_entity.type
_entity.pdbx_description
1 polymer ?
#
loop_
_entity_poly.entity_id
_entity_poly.type
_entity_poly.pdbx_seq_one_letter_code
_entity_poly.pdbx_strand_id
1 'polypeptide(L)' 'MLLAIDIGNTNTVIGLYDGDRLIHHWRLRTEKDATEDEFHLLINNLFSSEGTKLGSITGTIISQVFYI' A
#
# COMPACT_ATOMS: atom_id res chain seq x y z
N MET A 1 -4.96 -5.61 -11.40
CA MET A 1 -5.31 -5.50 -9.96
C MET A 1 -5.19 -4.04 -9.54
N LEU A 2 -5.97 -3.59 -8.56
CA LEU A 2 -5.92 -2.21 -8.06
C LEU A 2 -5.24 -2.15 -6.70
N LEU A 3 -4.31 -1.22 -6.53
CA LEU A 3 -3.67 -0.92 -5.26
C LEU A 3 -4.34 0.30 -4.63
N ALA A 4 -4.92 0.15 -3.45
CA ALA A 4 -5.48 1.24 -2.67
C ALA A 4 -4.57 1.54 -1.48
N ILE A 5 -4.19 2.80 -1.31
CA ILE A 5 -3.35 3.25 -0.19
C ILE A 5 -4.08 4.37 0.54
N ASP A 6 -4.37 4.18 1.82
CA ASP A 6 -4.96 5.17 2.70
C ASP A 6 -3.96 5.53 3.81
N ILE A 7 -3.42 6.74 3.77
CA ILE A 7 -2.44 7.22 4.73
C ILE A 7 -3.12 8.18 5.70
N GLY A 8 -3.26 7.74 6.93
CA GLY A 8 -3.64 8.58 8.06
C GLY A 8 -2.42 9.08 8.83
N ASN A 9 -2.68 9.82 9.93
CA ASN A 9 -1.60 10.32 10.78
C ASN A 9 -0.82 9.22 11.52
N THR A 10 -1.50 8.13 11.87
CA THR A 10 -0.93 7.05 12.71
C THR A 10 -0.68 5.78 11.91
N ASN A 11 -1.53 5.49 10.93
CA ASN A 11 -1.45 4.25 10.17
C ASN A 11 -1.64 4.49 8.68
N THR A 12 -0.86 3.75 7.91
CA THR A 12 -1.03 3.57 6.47
C THR A 12 -1.67 2.22 6.23
N VAL A 13 -2.81 2.20 5.57
CA VAL A 13 -3.52 0.98 5.14
C VAL A 13 -3.30 0.79 3.65
N ILE A 14 -2.84 -0.40 3.28
CA ILE A 14 -2.61 -0.78 1.88
C ILE A 14 -3.54 -1.95 1.59
N GLY A 15 -4.34 -1.85 0.53
CA GLY A 15 -5.26 -2.88 0.08
C GLY A 15 -5.02 -3.26 -1.37
N LEU A 16 -5.07 -4.56 -1.66
CA LEU A 16 -4.96 -5.11 -3.00
C LEU A 16 -6.31 -5.68 -3.46
N TYR A 17 -6.85 -5.11 -4.53
CA TYR A 17 -8.14 -5.48 -5.09
C TYR A 17 -8.01 -6.21 -6.43
N ASP A 18 -8.84 -7.23 -6.61
CA ASP A 18 -9.11 -7.87 -7.89
C ASP A 18 -10.60 -7.70 -8.23
N GLY A 19 -10.89 -6.78 -9.17
CA GLY A 19 -12.23 -6.24 -9.35
C GLY A 19 -12.76 -5.63 -8.05
N ASP A 20 -13.92 -6.10 -7.60
CA ASP A 20 -14.57 -5.63 -6.37
C ASP A 20 -14.14 -6.38 -5.10
N ARG A 21 -13.17 -7.31 -5.21
CA ARG A 21 -12.75 -8.17 -4.10
C ARG A 21 -11.43 -7.68 -3.51
N LEU A 22 -11.43 -7.45 -2.19
CA LEU A 22 -10.20 -7.25 -1.43
C LEU A 22 -9.51 -8.60 -1.22
N ILE A 23 -8.35 -8.79 -1.84
CA ILE A 23 -7.60 -10.06 -1.78
C ILE A 23 -6.59 -10.03 -0.62
N HIS A 24 -5.88 -8.91 -0.43
CA HIS A 24 -4.94 -8.72 0.67
C HIS A 24 -5.05 -7.31 1.24
N HIS A 25 -4.74 -7.14 2.52
CA HIS A 25 -4.55 -5.82 3.11
C HIS A 25 -3.49 -5.85 4.21
N TRP A 26 -2.82 -4.72 4.37
CA TRP A 26 -1.80 -4.52 5.39
C TRP A 26 -2.04 -3.20 6.10
N ARG A 27 -1.72 -3.17 7.38
CA ARG A 27 -1.76 -1.96 8.20
C ARG A 27 -0.38 -1.74 8.79
N LEU A 28 0.19 -0.61 8.47
CA LEU A 28 1.52 -0.19 8.91
C LEU A 28 1.39 1.08 9.74
N ARG A 29 2.39 1.36 10.57
CA ARG A 29 2.59 2.70 11.11
C ARG A 29 2.89 3.65 9.95
N THR A 30 2.32 4.84 10.00
CA THR A 30 2.69 5.89 9.04
C THR A 30 4.07 6.42 9.38
N GLU A 31 5.01 6.29 8.46
CA GLU A 31 6.31 6.95 8.54
C GLU A 31 6.42 8.04 7.50
N LYS A 32 6.44 9.29 7.98
CA LYS A 32 6.45 10.49 7.13
C LYS A 32 7.82 10.74 6.48
N ASP A 33 8.87 10.25 7.12
CA ASP A 33 10.25 10.45 6.69
C ASP A 33 10.77 9.30 5.81
N ALA A 34 9.91 8.32 5.49
CA ALA A 34 10.27 7.22 4.61
C ALA A 34 10.52 7.73 3.19
N THR A 35 11.66 7.35 2.63
CA THR A 35 12.02 7.61 1.24
C THR A 35 11.21 6.75 0.28
N GLU A 36 11.19 7.13 -1.00
CA GLU A 36 10.55 6.34 -2.05
C GLU A 36 11.13 4.91 -2.13
N ASP A 37 12.46 4.77 -2.02
CA ASP A 37 13.14 3.48 -2.07
C ASP A 37 12.78 2.59 -0.87
N GLU A 38 12.72 3.15 0.34
CA GLU A 38 12.29 2.43 1.53
C GLU A 38 10.84 1.99 1.41
N PHE A 39 9.97 2.87 0.89
CA PHE A 39 8.57 2.53 0.65
C PHE A 39 8.44 1.45 -0.43
N HIS A 40 9.25 1.49 -1.49
CA HIS A 40 9.27 0.49 -2.54
C HIS A 40 9.69 -0.89 -2.01
N LEU A 41 10.75 -0.95 -1.21
CA LEU A 41 11.21 -2.18 -0.56
C LEU A 41 10.13 -2.75 0.38
N LEU A 42 9.48 -1.89 1.17
CA LEU A 42 8.39 -2.27 2.05
C LEU A 42 7.22 -2.88 1.27
N ILE A 43 6.74 -2.19 0.24
CA ILE A 43 5.62 -2.67 -0.59
C ILE A 43 6.00 -3.97 -1.29
N ASN A 44 7.20 -4.10 -1.86
CA ASN A 44 7.67 -5.34 -2.48
C ASN A 44 7.66 -6.51 -1.51
N ASN A 45 8.10 -6.29 -0.27
CA ASN A 45 8.13 -7.33 0.75
C ASN A 45 6.72 -7.80 1.12
N LEU A 46 5.77 -6.87 1.27
CA LEU A 46 4.36 -7.20 1.53
C LEU A 46 3.73 -8.01 0.40
N PHE A 47 4.01 -7.64 -0.85
CA PHE A 47 3.48 -8.37 -2.00
C PHE A 47 4.08 -9.78 -2.09
N SER A 48 5.40 -9.87 -1.90
CA SER A 48 6.13 -11.13 -1.98
C SER A 48 5.72 -12.11 -0.88
N SER A 49 5.38 -11.62 0.33
CA SER A 49 4.91 -12.49 1.43
C SER A 49 3.57 -13.16 1.14
N GLU A 50 2.75 -12.55 0.29
CA GLU A 50 1.45 -13.10 -0.14
C GLU A 50 1.54 -13.84 -1.50
N GLY A 51 2.74 -14.04 -2.04
CA GLY A 51 2.94 -14.69 -3.35
C GLY A 51 2.45 -13.84 -4.53
N THR A 52 2.25 -12.54 -4.32
CA THR A 52 1.82 -11.58 -5.36
C THR A 52 3.01 -10.81 -5.91
N LYS A 53 2.87 -10.22 -7.10
CA LYS A 53 3.93 -9.44 -7.76
C LYS A 53 3.44 -8.02 -8.01
N LEU A 54 4.25 -7.02 -7.70
CA LEU A 54 3.91 -5.62 -7.99
C LEU A 54 3.56 -5.38 -9.47
N GLY A 55 4.17 -6.12 -10.40
CA GLY A 55 3.89 -6.01 -11.82
C GLY A 55 2.45 -6.38 -12.25
N SER A 56 1.62 -6.98 -11.39
CA SER A 56 0.21 -7.23 -11.67
C SER A 56 -0.72 -6.04 -11.33
N ILE A 57 -0.17 -4.99 -10.71
CA ILE A 57 -0.89 -3.74 -10.45
C ILE A 57 -1.08 -2.98 -11.75
N THR A 58 -2.34 -2.67 -12.05
CA THR A 58 -2.74 -1.95 -13.26
C THR A 58 -3.20 -0.54 -12.96
N GLY A 59 -3.33 -0.19 -11.69
CA GLY A 59 -3.69 1.15 -11.23
C GLY A 59 -3.56 1.29 -9.73
N THR A 60 -3.32 2.52 -9.28
CA THR A 60 -3.15 2.86 -7.87
C THR A 60 -4.04 4.05 -7.53
N ILE A 61 -4.71 3.98 -6.37
CA ILE A 61 -5.45 5.09 -5.78
C ILE A 61 -4.86 5.40 -4.40
N ILE A 62 -4.70 6.68 -4.11
CA ILE A 62 -4.07 7.16 -2.87
C ILE A 62 -5.00 8.19 -2.20
N SER A 63 -5.30 7.95 -0.94
CA SER A 63 -5.97 8.87 -0.01
C SER A 63 -4.97 9.30 1.06
N GLN A 64 -4.93 10.59 1.39
CA GLN A 64 -4.02 11.15 2.40
C GLN A 64 -4.77 12.13 3.28
N VAL A 65 -4.49 12.10 4.59
CA VAL A 65 -4.83 13.20 5.49
C VAL A 65 -3.67 13.47 6.44
N PHE A 66 -3.04 14.64 6.29
CA PHE A 66 -2.07 15.17 7.24
C PHE A 66 -2.61 16.49 7.79
N TYR A 67 -2.68 16.62 9.12
CA TYR A 67 -2.82 17.94 9.72
C TYR A 67 -1.48 18.67 9.56
N ILE A 68 -1.55 19.86 8.95
CA ILE A 68 -0.43 20.81 8.81
C ILE A 68 -0.13 21.47 10.15
#